data_AF-A0A7J0EDL9-F1
#
_entry.id   AF-A0A7J0EDL9-F1
#
_cell.length_a   1.000
_cell.length_b   1.000
_cell.length_c   1.000
_cell.angle_alpha   90.00
_cell.angle_beta   90.00
_cell.angle_gamma   90.00
#
_symmetry.space_group_name_H-M   'P 1'
#
loop_
_entity.id
_entity.type
_entity.pdbx_description
1 polymer ?
#
loop_
_entity_poly.entity_id
_entity_poly.type
_entity_poly.pdbx_seq_one_letter_code
_entity_poly.pdbx_strand_id
1 'polypeptide(L)'
;MSKQTYTVCFCFTRRFKLAVAEAPGEIRALFDSYSENGIMTIDQLHRFLLEVQGDDKATQEDAEAIMDSLKHLSIFHRKGFNLEAFFRYLFGDDNPPLSPSPKLTGKKSTGVIGEGRG
;
A
#
# COMPACT_ATOMS: atom_id res chain seq x y z
N MET A 1 19.12 12.00 -13.65
CA MET A 1 19.54 10.69 -13.09
C MET A 1 20.59 10.91 -12.02
N SER A 2 20.19 10.95 -10.75
CA SER A 2 21.11 11.04 -9.60
C SER A 2 21.85 9.71 -9.43
N LYS A 3 23.18 9.77 -9.32
CA LYS A 3 24.04 8.59 -9.17
C LYS A 3 24.35 8.41 -7.68
N GLN A 4 24.08 7.24 -7.11
CA GLN A 4 24.59 6.91 -5.78
C GLN A 4 26.02 6.37 -5.92
N THR A 5 26.95 6.94 -5.15
CA THR A 5 28.37 6.56 -5.15
C THR A 5 28.73 5.96 -3.81
N TYR A 6 29.31 4.76 -3.82
CA TYR A 6 29.88 4.13 -2.64
C TYR A 6 31.37 3.90 -2.88
N THR A 7 32.20 4.31 -1.92
CA THR A 7 33.66 4.21 -1.97
C THR A 7 34.09 2.98 -1.18
N VAL A 8 34.80 2.03 -1.81
CA VAL A 8 35.35 0.85 -1.13
C VAL A 8 36.85 0.88 -1.29
N CYS A 9 37.56 1.15 -0.19
CA CYS A 9 38.98 1.49 -0.17
C CYS A 9 39.29 2.79 -0.96
N PHE A 10 40.26 3.57 -0.48
CA PHE A 10 40.49 4.98 -0.81
C PHE A 10 40.76 5.28 -2.31
N CYS A 11 40.86 4.26 -3.16
CA CYS A 11 41.20 4.37 -4.59
C CYS A 11 40.08 3.89 -5.55
N PHE A 12 38.99 3.27 -5.06
CA PHE A 12 37.95 2.70 -5.91
C PHE A 12 36.55 3.27 -5.59
N THR A 13 35.99 4.03 -6.53
CA THR A 13 34.62 4.53 -6.45
C THR A 13 33.73 3.67 -7.34
N ARG A 14 32.80 2.91 -6.74
CA ARG A 14 31.79 2.18 -7.51
C ARG A 14 30.59 3.07 -7.75
N ARG A 15 30.22 3.23 -9.02
CA ARG A 15 29.02 3.96 -9.46
C ARG A 15 27.90 2.99 -9.72
N PHE A 16 26.85 3.04 -8.91
CA PHE A 16 25.61 2.31 -9.22
C PHE A 16 24.73 3.23 -10.06
N LYS A 17 24.33 2.73 -11.23
CA LYS A 17 23.22 3.34 -11.95
C LYS A 17 21.98 3.00 -11.13
N LEU A 18 21.35 4.00 -10.52
CA LEU A 18 20.02 3.84 -9.97
C LEU A 18 19.10 3.57 -11.16
N ALA A 19 18.80 2.30 -11.41
CA ALA A 19 17.75 1.94 -12.35
C ALA A 19 16.46 2.56 -11.82
N VAL A 20 15.75 3.30 -12.67
CA VAL A 20 14.36 3.65 -12.36
C VAL A 20 13.65 2.31 -12.17
N ALA A 21 13.04 2.10 -11.00
CA ALA A 21 12.37 0.85 -10.69
C ALA A 21 11.13 0.75 -11.60
N GLU A 22 11.29 0.16 -12.77
CA GLU A 22 10.18 -0.21 -13.64
C GLU A 22 9.53 -1.48 -13.10
N ALA A 23 8.20 -1.52 -13.11
CA ALA A 23 7.44 -2.69 -12.68
C ALA A 23 7.85 -3.92 -13.53
N PRO A 24 8.18 -5.07 -12.92
CA PRO A 24 8.42 -6.31 -13.63
C PRO A 24 7.24 -6.69 -14.55
N GLY A 25 7.51 -7.42 -15.63
CA GLY A 25 6.49 -7.78 -16.63
C GLY A 25 5.28 -8.51 -16.03
N GLU A 26 5.50 -9.35 -15.03
CA GLU A 26 4.45 -10.07 -14.30
C GLU A 26 3.53 -9.11 -13.54
N ILE A 27 4.09 -8.10 -12.87
CA ILE A 27 3.29 -7.09 -12.16
C ILE A 27 2.48 -6.24 -13.13
N ARG A 28 3.03 -5.94 -14.30
CA ARG A 28 2.29 -5.27 -15.37
C ARG A 28 1.12 -6.13 -15.85
N ALA A 29 1.36 -7.41 -16.16
CA ALA A 29 0.31 -8.32 -16.61
C ALA A 29 -0.80 -8.47 -15.57
N LEU A 30 -0.43 -8.54 -14.29
CA LEU A 30 -1.37 -8.54 -13.18
C LEU A 30 -2.20 -7.24 -13.14
N PHE A 31 -1.54 -6.08 -13.17
CA PHE A 31 -2.23 -4.79 -13.21
C PHE A 31 -3.19 -4.68 -14.41
N ASP A 32 -2.76 -5.10 -15.60
CA ASP A 32 -3.56 -5.05 -16.82
C ASP A 32 -4.82 -5.94 -16.73
N SER A 33 -4.77 -7.04 -15.95
CA SER A 33 -5.94 -7.91 -15.75
C SER A 33 -7.03 -7.31 -14.86
N TYR A 34 -6.71 -6.28 -14.09
CA TYR A 34 -7.64 -5.59 -13.18
C TYR A 34 -7.91 -4.15 -13.58
N SER A 35 -7.23 -3.57 -14.57
CA SER A 35 -7.36 -2.15 -14.92
C SER A 35 -7.95 -1.96 -16.31
N GLU A 36 -8.52 -0.78 -16.54
CA GLU A 36 -9.06 -0.39 -17.84
C GLU A 36 -8.33 0.87 -18.32
N ASN A 37 -7.86 0.86 -19.58
CA ASN A 37 -7.13 1.98 -20.18
C ASN A 37 -5.91 2.45 -19.36
N GLY A 38 -5.28 1.52 -18.63
CA GLY A 38 -4.11 1.79 -17.78
C GLY A 38 -4.44 2.50 -16.46
N ILE A 39 -5.71 2.50 -16.05
CA ILE A 39 -6.20 3.07 -14.79
C ILE A 39 -6.99 2.00 -14.04
N MET A 40 -6.65 1.79 -12.78
CA MET A 40 -7.45 0.97 -11.87
C MET A 40 -8.41 1.86 -11.09
N THR A 41 -9.66 1.43 -11.00
CA THR A 41 -10.70 2.04 -10.18
C THR A 41 -10.72 1.46 -8.77
N ILE A 42 -11.49 2.08 -7.86
CA ILE A 42 -11.65 1.59 -6.48
C ILE A 42 -12.18 0.16 -6.48
N ASP A 43 -13.21 -0.14 -7.29
CA ASP A 43 -13.84 -1.47 -7.35
C ASP A 43 -12.87 -2.54 -7.88
N GLN A 44 -12.02 -2.15 -8.82
CA GLN A 44 -10.99 -3.03 -9.37
C GLN A 44 -9.87 -3.30 -8.35
N LEU A 45 -9.45 -2.28 -7.60
CA LEU A 45 -8.50 -2.45 -6.50
C LEU A 45 -9.10 -3.31 -5.39
N HIS A 46 -10.36 -3.10 -5.03
CA HIS A 46 -11.08 -3.91 -4.04
C HIS A 46 -11.11 -5.39 -4.45
N ARG A 47 -11.42 -5.68 -5.72
CA ARG A 47 -11.34 -7.04 -6.27
C ARG A 47 -9.94 -7.63 -6.17
N PHE A 48 -8.91 -6.84 -6.47
CA PHE A 48 -7.51 -7.28 -6.32
C PHE A 48 -7.16 -7.63 -4.87
N LEU A 49 -7.62 -6.86 -3.89
CA LEU A 49 -7.39 -7.14 -2.47
C LEU A 49 -8.00 -8.50 -2.05
N LEU A 50 -9.21 -8.78 -2.54
CA LEU A 50 -9.89 -10.04 -2.27
C LEU A 50 -9.20 -11.23 -2.96
N GLU A 51 -8.98 -11.14 -4.27
CA GLU A 51 -8.58 -12.28 -5.09
C GLU A 51 -7.08 -12.59 -5.04
N VAL A 52 -6.23 -11.57 -4.90
CA VAL A 52 -4.76 -11.73 -5.00
C VAL A 52 -4.08 -11.60 -3.64
N GLN A 53 -4.49 -10.63 -2.83
CA GLN A 53 -3.93 -10.48 -1.47
C GLN A 53 -4.56 -11.46 -0.47
N GLY A 54 -5.72 -12.04 -0.82
CA GLY A 54 -6.44 -12.99 0.04
C GLY A 54 -7.02 -12.33 1.30
N ASP A 55 -7.28 -11.02 1.25
CA ASP A 55 -7.93 -10.31 2.35
C ASP A 55 -9.45 -10.41 2.21
N ASP A 56 -10.02 -11.53 2.62
CA ASP A 56 -11.47 -11.82 2.56
C ASP A 56 -12.35 -10.78 3.30
N LYS A 57 -11.73 -9.91 4.12
CA LYS A 57 -12.41 -8.89 4.91
C LYS A 57 -12.19 -7.48 4.36
N ALA A 58 -11.40 -7.33 3.31
CA ALA A 58 -11.18 -6.05 2.66
C ALA A 58 -12.52 -5.44 2.25
N THR A 59 -12.77 -4.23 2.72
CA THR A 59 -13.96 -3.45 2.38
C THR A 59 -13.66 -2.49 1.23
N GLN A 60 -14.71 -1.94 0.63
CA GLN A 60 -14.55 -0.93 -0.42
C GLN A 60 -13.95 0.35 0.16
N GLU A 61 -14.25 0.66 1.41
CA GLU A 61 -13.68 1.76 2.19
C GLU A 61 -12.17 1.60 2.39
N ASP A 62 -11.68 0.36 2.60
CA ASP A 62 -10.23 0.10 2.70
C ASP A 62 -9.53 0.40 1.36
N ALA A 63 -10.13 0.00 0.24
CA ALA A 63 -9.59 0.30 -1.10
C ALA A 63 -9.59 1.81 -1.39
N GLU A 64 -10.64 2.52 -0.99
CA GLU A 64 -10.70 3.98 -1.11
C GLU A 64 -9.63 4.65 -0.25
N ALA A 65 -9.44 4.21 1.00
CA ALA A 65 -8.40 4.73 1.90
C ALA A 65 -6.98 4.54 1.33
N ILE A 66 -6.69 3.40 0.70
CA ILE A 66 -5.42 3.15 0.00
C ILE A 66 -5.24 4.09 -1.19
N MET A 67 -6.29 4.31 -1.99
CA MET A 67 -6.19 5.24 -3.12
C MET A 67 -5.99 6.68 -2.63
N ASP A 68 -6.61 7.06 -1.51
CA ASP A 68 -6.50 8.38 -0.90
C ASP A 68 -5.13 8.64 -0.28
N SER A 69 -4.54 7.68 0.44
CA SER A 69 -3.20 7.82 1.02
C SER A 69 -2.15 8.14 -0.05
N LEU A 70 -2.31 7.55 -1.24
CA LEU A 70 -1.40 7.71 -2.35
C LEU A 70 -1.65 8.99 -3.17
N LYS A 71 -2.81 9.66 -3.02
CA LYS A 71 -3.10 10.94 -3.71
C LYS A 71 -2.11 12.05 -3.34
N HIS A 72 -1.59 12.02 -2.11
CA HIS A 72 -0.60 13.00 -1.62
C HIS A 72 0.78 12.82 -2.24
N LEU A 73 1.06 11.65 -2.79
CA LEU A 73 2.22 11.41 -3.64
C LEU A 73 1.85 11.94 -5.02
N SER A 74 2.42 13.09 -5.41
CA SER A 74 2.24 13.86 -6.67
C SER A 74 1.97 13.13 -8.01
N ILE A 75 2.07 11.80 -8.04
CA ILE A 75 1.77 10.82 -9.10
C ILE A 75 0.29 10.83 -9.49
N PHE A 76 -0.62 11.13 -8.55
CA PHE A 76 -2.06 11.08 -8.79
C PHE A 76 -2.63 12.28 -9.56
N HIS A 77 -1.89 13.39 -9.67
CA HIS A 77 -2.47 14.66 -10.14
C HIS A 77 -2.92 14.69 -11.61
N ARG A 78 -2.71 13.63 -12.41
CA ARG A 78 -3.11 13.67 -13.83
C ARG A 78 -3.73 12.42 -14.43
N LYS A 79 -3.62 11.22 -13.83
CA LYS A 79 -3.96 9.96 -14.50
C LYS A 79 -4.65 8.89 -13.64
N GLY A 80 -5.06 9.19 -12.41
CA GLY A 80 -5.63 8.18 -11.51
C GLY A 80 -4.61 7.12 -11.05
N PHE A 81 -5.10 6.02 -10.48
CA PHE A 81 -4.25 4.93 -9.98
C PHE A 81 -3.75 4.06 -11.14
N ASN A 82 -2.58 4.43 -11.65
CA ASN A 82 -1.91 3.79 -12.78
C ASN A 82 -0.88 2.74 -12.33
N LEU A 83 -0.21 2.08 -13.28
CA LEU A 83 0.79 1.04 -12.99
C LEU A 83 1.91 1.51 -12.04
N GLU A 84 2.37 2.76 -12.13
CA GLU A 84 3.40 3.27 -11.22
C GLU A 84 2.86 3.40 -9.79
N ALA A 85 1.64 3.90 -9.64
CA ALA A 85 0.99 3.98 -8.34
C ALA A 85 0.73 2.60 -7.73
N PHE A 86 0.24 1.65 -8.54
CA PHE A 86 0.05 0.26 -8.12
C PHE A 86 1.38 -0.40 -7.72
N PHE A 87 2.42 -0.25 -8.53
CA PHE A 87 3.73 -0.82 -8.22
C PHE A 87 4.29 -0.23 -6.93
N ARG A 88 4.14 1.07 -6.68
CA ARG A 88 4.54 1.67 -5.40
C ARG A 88 3.71 1.16 -4.23
N TYR A 89 2.40 1.02 -4.41
CA TYR A 89 1.51 0.48 -3.39
C TYR A 89 1.98 -0.91 -2.91
N LEU A 90 2.37 -1.81 -3.82
CA LEU A 90 2.82 -3.15 -3.46
C LEU A 90 4.00 -3.17 -2.47
N PHE A 91 4.85 -2.13 -2.48
CA PHE A 91 6.00 -1.97 -1.58
C PHE A 91 5.84 -0.80 -0.59
N GLY A 92 4.65 -0.21 -0.51
CA GLY A 92 4.36 0.95 0.32
C GLY A 92 3.94 0.55 1.73
N ASP A 93 3.94 1.52 2.64
CA ASP A 93 3.49 1.33 4.03
C ASP A 93 1.98 0.96 4.12
N ASP A 94 1.22 1.26 3.06
CA ASP A 94 -0.21 0.91 2.92
C ASP A 94 -0.44 -0.57 2.55
N ASN A 95 0.62 -1.32 2.21
CA ASN A 95 0.57 -2.76 1.97
C ASN A 95 1.54 -3.51 2.91
N PRO A 96 1.34 -3.42 4.24
CA PRO A 96 2.24 -4.09 5.17
C PRO A 96 2.11 -5.61 5.04
N PRO A 97 3.21 -6.38 5.13
CA PRO A 97 3.16 -7.85 5.00
C PRO A 97 2.40 -8.52 6.15
N LEU A 98 2.13 -7.79 7.23
CA LEU A 98 1.37 -8.25 8.39
C LEU A 98 0.27 -7.23 8.67
N SER A 99 -0.93 -7.73 8.95
CA SER A 99 -2.02 -6.89 9.43
C SER A 99 -1.58 -6.16 10.71
N PRO A 100 -1.77 -4.83 10.82
CA PRO A 100 -1.53 -4.14 12.07
C PRO A 100 -2.38 -4.78 13.15
N SER A 101 -1.76 -5.12 14.28
CA SER A 101 -2.44 -5.81 15.37
C SER A 101 -3.69 -5.04 15.79
N PRO A 102 -4.82 -5.71 16.09
CA PRO A 102 -6.01 -5.04 16.55
C PRO A 102 -5.66 -4.20 17.77
N LYS A 103 -5.81 -2.87 17.67
CA LYS A 103 -5.71 -2.01 18.84
C LYS A 103 -6.77 -2.50 19.82
N LEU A 104 -6.32 -3.10 20.93
CA LEU A 104 -7.17 -3.49 22.04
C LEU A 104 -7.88 -2.23 22.54
N THR A 105 -9.08 -1.96 22.03
CA THR A 105 -9.98 -0.97 22.60
C THR A 105 -10.46 -1.56 23.92
N GLY A 106 -9.70 -1.26 24.98
CA GLY A 106 -10.06 -1.63 26.34
C GLY A 106 -11.43 -1.04 26.67
N LYS A 107 -12.48 -1.85 26.55
CA LYS A 107 -13.77 -1.58 27.17
C LYS A 107 -13.51 -1.55 28.68
N LYS A 108 -13.43 -0.35 29.28
CA LYS A 108 -13.55 -0.20 30.72
C LYS A 108 -14.94 -0.71 31.10
N SER A 109 -15.01 -1.89 31.68
CA SER A 109 -16.20 -2.35 32.39
C SER A 109 -16.34 -1.51 33.66
N THR A 110 -17.12 -0.45 33.60
CA THR A 110 -17.62 0.25 34.78
C THR A 110 -18.60 -0.69 35.49
N GLY A 111 -18.11 -1.41 36.49
CA GLY A 111 -18.95 -2.12 37.44
C GLY A 111 -19.66 -1.10 38.33
N VAL A 112 -20.97 -0.95 38.12
CA VAL A 112 -21.86 -0.20 39.02
C VAL A 112 -22.13 -1.13 40.20
N ILE A 113 -21.52 -0.85 41.35
CA ILE A 113 -21.86 -1.51 42.61
C ILE A 113 -23.13 -0.82 43.13
N GLY A 114 -24.25 -1.55 43.07
CA GLY A 114 -25.54 -1.10 43.58
C GLY A 114 -25.54 -0.99 45.10
N GLU A 115 -26.23 0.04 45.59
CA GLU A 115 -26.64 0.20 46.97
C GLU A 115 -27.47 -1.02 47.45
N GLY A 116 -27.12 -1.54 48.62
CA GLY A 116 -27.96 -2.46 49.39
C GLY A 116 -28.17 -1.88 50.79
N ARG A 117 -29.32 -1.23 51.00
CA ARG A 117 -29.90 -0.99 52.32
C ARG A 117 -30.30 -2.32 52.97
N GLY A 118 -30.00 -2.47 54.25
CA GLY A 118 -30.46 -3.55 55.13
C GLY A 118 -29.73 -3.50 56.44
#